data_AF-A0A1H0KQ35-F1
#
_entry.id   AF-A0A1H0KQ35-F1
#
_cell.length_a   1.000
_cell.length_b   1.000
_cell.length_c   1.000
_cell.angle_alpha   90.00
_cell.angle_beta   90.00
_cell.angle_gamma   90.00
#
_symmetry.space_group_name_H-M   'P 1'
#
loop_
_entity.id
_entity.type
_entity.pdbx_description
1 polymer ?
#
loop_
_entity_poly.entity_id
_entity_poly.type
_entity_poly.pdbx_seq_one_letter_code
_entity_poly.pdbx_strand_id
1 'polypeptide(L)'
;MTTTSGMTTGMTTALRALEAALDAPLLDGIALGNWRWVVRQRMGVVRDALIGLTNTPDDGWLAARGGTAFRERNALLARLGGLGPAVLESAELEPVRQELRRLLIDIGRHVQRIHDMVYDDVELELGGSE
;
A
#
# COMPACT_ATOMS: atom_id res chain seq x y z
N MET A 1 16.24 -6.23 15.72
CA MET A 1 14.95 -5.52 15.93
C MET A 1 14.81 -4.27 15.02
N THR A 2 15.17 -4.34 13.73
CA THR A 2 15.20 -3.13 12.84
C THR A 2 14.41 -3.28 11.53
N THR A 3 13.71 -4.40 11.32
CA THR A 3 13.10 -4.75 10.04
C THR A 3 11.72 -4.11 9.81
N THR A 4 10.85 -4.04 10.82
CA THR A 4 9.45 -3.58 10.64
C THR A 4 9.34 -2.07 10.39
N SER A 5 10.09 -1.26 11.14
CA SER A 5 10.06 0.21 11.01
C SER A 5 10.65 0.70 9.67
N GLY A 6 11.62 -0.03 9.12
CA GLY A 6 12.16 0.22 7.77
C GLY A 6 11.13 -0.07 6.66
N MET A 7 10.34 -1.13 6.81
CA MET A 7 9.29 -1.49 5.84
C MET A 7 8.14 -0.48 5.80
N THR A 8 7.66 -0.02 6.96
CA THR A 8 6.58 1.00 7.02
C THR A 8 7.04 2.34 6.47
N THR A 9 8.30 2.71 6.68
CA THR A 9 8.91 3.91 6.07
C THR A 9 8.98 3.80 4.54
N GLY A 10 9.40 2.65 4.02
CA GLY A 10 9.41 2.38 2.58
C GLY A 10 8.01 2.45 1.95
N MET A 11 7.02 1.86 2.62
CA MET A 11 5.62 1.93 2.22
C MET A 11 5.08 3.37 2.21
N THR A 12 5.32 4.14 3.28
CA THR A 12 4.90 5.54 3.38
C THR A 12 5.46 6.38 2.23
N THR A 13 6.73 6.13 1.89
CA THR A 13 7.39 6.79 0.75
C THR A 13 6.73 6.42 -0.58
N ALA A 14 6.40 5.13 -0.77
CA ALA A 14 5.73 4.64 -1.97
C ALA A 14 4.32 5.25 -2.14
N LEU A 15 3.53 5.32 -1.06
CA LEU A 15 2.19 5.91 -1.08
C LEU A 15 2.23 7.40 -1.43
N ARG A 16 3.12 8.17 -0.79
CA ARG A 16 3.30 9.61 -1.09
C ARG A 16 3.74 9.84 -2.54
N ALA A 17 4.61 8.98 -3.07
CA ALA A 17 5.06 9.09 -4.46
C ALA A 17 3.94 8.80 -5.46
N LEU A 18 3.04 7.85 -5.16
CA LEU A 18 1.86 7.61 -5.99
C LEU A 18 0.85 8.75 -5.87
N GLU A 19 0.59 9.25 -4.66
CA GLU A 19 -0.28 10.41 -4.43
C GLU A 19 0.17 11.63 -5.23
N ALA A 20 1.46 11.99 -5.14
CA ALA A 20 2.03 13.10 -5.91
C ALA A 20 1.88 12.92 -7.44
N ALA A 21 1.97 11.68 -7.93
CA ALA A 21 1.73 11.39 -9.35
C ALA A 21 0.25 11.55 -9.74
N LEU A 22 -0.68 11.23 -8.83
CA LEU A 22 -2.12 11.41 -9.07
C LEU A 22 -2.53 12.88 -9.08
N ASP A 23 -1.84 13.74 -8.34
CA ASP A 23 -2.13 15.17 -8.28
C ASP A 23 -1.58 15.97 -9.46
N ALA A 24 -0.71 15.37 -10.28
CA ALA A 24 -0.21 16.01 -11.49
C ALA A 24 -1.38 16.34 -12.47
N PRO A 25 -1.34 17.48 -13.18
CA PRO A 25 -2.38 17.85 -14.14
C PRO A 25 -2.56 16.82 -15.26
N LEU A 26 -3.81 16.54 -15.64
CA LEU A 26 -4.13 15.76 -16.84
C LEU A 26 -4.13 16.69 -18.04
N LEU A 27 -3.02 16.74 -18.76
CA LEU A 27 -2.89 17.45 -20.01
C LEU A 27 -2.88 16.45 -21.16
N ASP A 28 -3.56 16.75 -22.27
CA ASP A 28 -3.70 15.83 -23.40
C ASP A 28 -2.36 15.53 -24.12
N GLY A 29 -2.37 14.50 -24.96
CA GLY A 29 -1.24 14.13 -25.80
C GLY A 29 -0.08 13.48 -25.02
N ILE A 30 1.15 13.95 -25.28
CA ILE A 30 2.38 13.36 -24.69
C ILE A 30 2.35 13.44 -23.16
N ALA A 31 1.85 14.54 -22.61
CA ALA A 31 1.74 14.73 -21.16
C ALA A 31 0.83 13.67 -20.52
N LEU A 32 -0.26 13.28 -21.20
CA LEU A 32 -1.16 12.21 -20.75
C LEU A 32 -0.47 10.85 -20.74
N GLY A 33 0.27 10.54 -21.80
CA GLY A 33 1.07 9.31 -21.90
C GLY A 33 2.10 9.21 -20.77
N ASN A 34 2.79 10.31 -20.49
CA ASN A 34 3.76 10.40 -19.40
C ASN A 34 3.07 10.20 -18.03
N TRP A 35 1.91 10.83 -17.82
CA TRP A 35 1.14 10.66 -16.58
C TRP A 35 0.77 9.18 -16.35
N ARG A 36 0.21 8.52 -17.37
CA ARG A 36 -0.16 7.09 -17.30
C ARG A 36 1.04 6.22 -16.95
N TRP A 37 2.18 6.46 -17.60
CA TRP A 37 3.41 5.72 -17.35
C TRP A 37 3.92 5.90 -15.92
N VAL A 38 4.03 7.15 -15.44
CA VAL A 38 4.48 7.45 -14.07
C VAL A 38 3.56 6.81 -13.04
N VAL A 39 2.24 6.96 -13.18
CA VAL A 39 1.27 6.35 -12.26
C VAL A 39 1.44 4.83 -12.22
N ARG A 40 1.58 4.17 -13.38
CA ARG A 40 1.79 2.71 -13.43
C ARG A 40 3.08 2.26 -12.75
N GLN A 41 4.16 3.02 -12.93
CA GLN A 41 5.42 2.74 -12.26
C GLN A 41 5.28 2.85 -10.74
N ARG A 42 4.62 3.91 -10.25
CA ARG A 42 4.38 4.11 -8.82
C ARG A 42 3.43 3.08 -8.22
N MET A 43 2.41 2.64 -8.95
CA MET A 43 1.56 1.51 -8.56
C MET A 43 2.38 0.22 -8.39
N GLY A 44 3.38 -0.02 -9.24
CA GLY A 44 4.30 -1.16 -9.09
C GLY A 44 5.07 -1.11 -7.77
N VAL A 45 5.63 0.05 -7.43
CA VAL A 45 6.36 0.24 -6.16
C VAL A 45 5.45 0.01 -4.94
N VAL A 46 4.21 0.51 -4.97
CA VAL A 46 3.23 0.26 -3.88
C VAL A 46 2.87 -1.22 -3.78
N ARG A 47 2.70 -1.90 -4.91
CA ARG A 47 2.44 -3.35 -4.95
C ARG A 47 3.58 -4.13 -4.30
N ASP A 48 4.83 -3.84 -4.67
CA ASP A 48 5.99 -4.54 -4.16
C ASP A 48 6.16 -4.31 -2.65
N ALA A 49 5.94 -3.08 -2.19
CA ALA A 49 5.93 -2.75 -0.76
C ALA A 49 4.82 -3.51 -0.01
N LEU A 50 3.62 -3.64 -0.61
CA LEU A 50 2.50 -4.38 0.00
C LEU A 50 2.83 -5.87 0.15
N ILE A 51 3.45 -6.46 -0.87
CA ILE A 51 3.90 -7.86 -0.83
C ILE A 51 4.96 -8.06 0.26
N GLY A 52 5.87 -7.09 0.43
CA GLY A 52 6.92 -7.15 1.44
C GLY A 52 6.45 -7.05 2.89
N LEU A 53 5.25 -6.51 3.15
CA LEU A 53 4.78 -6.16 4.49
C LEU A 53 4.60 -7.35 5.46
N THR A 54 4.59 -8.59 4.98
CA THR A 54 4.30 -9.79 5.80
C THR A 54 5.38 -10.86 5.80
N ASN A 55 6.58 -10.59 5.27
CA ASN A 55 7.66 -11.60 5.24
C ASN A 55 8.47 -11.65 6.54
N THR A 56 7.82 -11.50 7.71
CA THR A 56 8.52 -11.48 9.01
C THR A 56 8.55 -12.90 9.61
N PRO A 57 9.72 -13.47 9.97
CA PRO A 57 9.84 -14.89 10.36
C PRO A 57 9.07 -15.37 11.61
N ASP A 58 8.46 -14.49 12.42
CA ASP A 58 7.70 -14.85 13.64
C ASP A 58 6.21 -15.18 13.38
N ASP A 59 5.93 -15.76 12.20
CA ASP A 59 4.59 -16.02 11.68
C ASP A 59 3.75 -17.06 12.47
N GLY A 60 4.33 -17.70 13.48
CA GLY A 60 3.62 -18.68 14.33
C GLY A 60 2.46 -18.07 15.12
N TRP A 61 2.60 -16.82 15.56
CA TRP A 61 1.58 -16.11 16.36
C TRP A 61 0.62 -15.27 15.47
N LEU A 62 1.12 -14.78 14.33
CA LEU A 62 0.30 -14.18 13.26
C LEU A 62 -0.63 -15.19 12.58
N ALA A 63 -0.42 -16.50 12.72
CA ALA A 63 -1.31 -17.50 12.11
C ALA A 63 -2.77 -17.40 12.60
N ALA A 64 -3.02 -16.99 13.85
CA ALA A 64 -4.36 -16.88 14.43
C ALA A 64 -5.07 -15.53 14.17
N ARG A 65 -4.32 -14.41 14.13
CA ARG A 65 -4.85 -13.05 13.89
C ARG A 65 -4.59 -12.50 12.48
N GLY A 66 -3.51 -12.93 11.85
CA GLY A 66 -3.03 -12.52 10.53
C GLY A 66 -3.88 -13.02 9.37
N GLY A 67 -4.79 -13.98 9.58
CA GLY A 67 -5.72 -14.41 8.54
C GLY A 67 -6.62 -13.28 8.02
N THR A 68 -7.01 -12.33 8.87
CA THR A 68 -7.81 -11.16 8.45
C THR A 68 -6.95 -10.13 7.71
N ALA A 69 -5.80 -9.79 8.26
CA ALA A 69 -4.88 -8.82 7.66
C ALA A 69 -4.30 -9.31 6.32
N PHE A 70 -3.99 -10.61 6.20
CA PHE A 70 -3.56 -11.24 4.96
C PHE A 70 -4.65 -11.18 3.88
N ARG A 71 -5.91 -11.46 4.23
CA ARG A 71 -7.05 -11.36 3.30
C ARG A 71 -7.28 -9.93 2.86
N GLU A 72 -7.23 -8.97 3.78
CA GLU A 72 -7.36 -7.55 3.47
C GLU A 72 -6.24 -7.08 2.54
N ARG A 73 -4.98 -7.43 2.83
CA ARG A 73 -3.83 -7.13 1.96
C ARG A 73 -4.03 -7.70 0.55
N ASN A 74 -4.50 -8.94 0.43
CA ASN A 74 -4.77 -9.55 -0.88
C ASN A 74 -5.93 -8.86 -1.61
N ALA A 75 -6.96 -8.40 -0.88
CA ALA A 75 -8.03 -7.61 -1.48
C ALA A 75 -7.52 -6.26 -1.99
N LEU A 76 -6.63 -5.59 -1.24
CA LEU A 76 -5.97 -4.34 -1.66
C LEU A 76 -5.08 -4.57 -2.90
N LEU A 77 -4.30 -5.65 -2.92
CA LEU A 77 -3.50 -6.05 -4.08
C LEU A 77 -4.35 -6.34 -5.32
N ALA A 78 -5.49 -7.02 -5.14
CA ALA A 78 -6.42 -7.29 -6.23
C ALA A 78 -7.03 -6.00 -6.79
N ARG A 79 -7.48 -5.09 -5.93
CA ARG A 79 -7.98 -3.76 -6.33
C ARG A 79 -6.93 -2.95 -7.07
N LEU A 80 -5.70 -2.91 -6.55
CA LEU A 80 -4.58 -2.23 -7.20
C LEU A 80 -4.27 -2.83 -8.59
N GLY A 81 -4.32 -4.16 -8.70
CA GLY A 81 -4.16 -4.88 -9.97
C GLY A 81 -5.25 -4.55 -10.99
N GLY A 82 -6.51 -4.47 -10.54
CA GLY A 82 -7.66 -4.13 -11.38
C GLY A 82 -7.62 -2.70 -11.93
N LEU A 83 -7.05 -1.75 -11.17
CA LEU A 83 -6.88 -0.36 -11.62
C LEU A 83 -5.73 -0.18 -12.63
N GLY A 84 -4.81 -1.15 -12.72
CA GLY A 84 -3.64 -1.08 -13.61
C GLY A 84 -4.03 -0.88 -15.09
N PRO A 85 -4.86 -1.76 -15.68
CA PRO A 85 -5.39 -1.57 -17.02
C PRO A 85 -6.22 -0.29 -17.17
N ALA A 86 -7.06 0.03 -16.18
CA ALA A 86 -7.92 1.22 -16.22
C ALA A 86 -7.13 2.54 -16.35
N VAL A 87 -5.95 2.65 -15.73
CA VAL A 87 -5.05 3.80 -15.92
C VAL A 87 -4.58 3.93 -17.37
N LEU A 88 -4.28 2.81 -18.02
CA LEU A 88 -3.75 2.79 -19.38
C LEU A 88 -4.84 3.04 -20.43
N GLU A 89 -6.01 2.46 -20.22
CA GLU A 89 -7.01 2.28 -21.26
C GLU A 89 -8.22 3.20 -21.12
N SER A 90 -8.50 3.73 -19.92
CA SER A 90 -9.69 4.57 -19.71
C SER A 90 -9.58 5.89 -20.46
N ALA A 91 -10.66 6.23 -21.17
CA ALA A 91 -10.85 7.56 -21.75
C ALA A 91 -11.18 8.61 -20.67
N GLU A 92 -11.90 8.20 -19.63
CA GLU A 92 -12.23 9.04 -18.47
C GLU A 92 -11.29 8.72 -17.31
N LEU A 93 -10.28 9.58 -17.13
CA LEU A 93 -9.24 9.33 -16.12
C LEU A 93 -9.59 9.85 -14.73
N GLU A 94 -10.47 10.84 -14.60
CA GLU A 94 -10.80 11.40 -13.28
C GLU A 94 -11.47 10.36 -12.36
N PRO A 95 -12.43 9.53 -12.82
CA PRO A 95 -12.97 8.44 -12.00
C PRO A 95 -11.89 7.44 -11.56
N VAL A 96 -10.97 7.07 -12.45
CA VAL A 96 -9.85 6.16 -12.15
C VAL A 96 -8.92 6.77 -11.09
N ARG A 97 -8.63 8.06 -11.23
CA ARG A 97 -7.81 8.81 -10.27
C ARG A 97 -8.47 8.86 -8.89
N GLN A 98 -9.77 9.12 -8.81
CA GLN A 98 -10.49 9.15 -7.55
C GLN A 98 -10.51 7.77 -6.87
N GLU A 99 -10.69 6.70 -7.64
CA GLU A 99 -10.63 5.34 -7.09
C GLU A 99 -9.21 4.98 -6.60
N LEU A 100 -8.16 5.40 -7.32
CA LEU A 100 -6.78 5.25 -6.86
C LEU A 100 -6.51 6.02 -5.55
N ARG A 101 -7.02 7.25 -5.41
CA ARG A 101 -6.90 8.02 -4.16
C ARG A 101 -7.59 7.33 -2.98
N ARG A 102 -8.80 6.81 -3.19
CA ARG A 102 -9.51 6.02 -2.16
C ARG A 102 -8.73 4.78 -1.77
N LEU A 103 -8.19 4.06 -2.76
CA LEU A 103 -7.36 2.89 -2.51
C LEU A 103 -6.09 3.23 -1.73
N LEU A 104 -5.44 4.37 -2.00
CA LEU A 104 -4.28 4.83 -1.21
C LEU A 104 -4.63 5.04 0.27
N ILE A 105 -5.81 5.62 0.55
CA ILE A 105 -6.30 5.81 1.94
C ILE A 105 -6.51 4.44 2.61
N ASP A 106 -7.15 3.50 1.91
CA ASP A 106 -7.39 2.16 2.43
C ASP A 106 -6.08 1.41 2.73
N ILE A 107 -5.08 1.54 1.83
CA ILE A 107 -3.75 0.96 2.05
C ILE A 107 -3.06 1.63 3.26
N GLY A 108 -3.13 2.96 3.37
CA GLY A 108 -2.56 3.69 4.52
C GLY A 108 -3.14 3.22 5.85
N ARG A 109 -4.47 3.03 5.91
CA ARG A 109 -5.16 2.49 7.10
C ARG A 109 -4.72 1.06 7.41
N HIS A 110 -4.58 0.21 6.40
CA HIS A 110 -4.08 -1.16 6.60
C HIS A 110 -2.66 -1.15 7.18
N VAL A 111 -1.76 -0.33 6.65
CA VAL A 111 -0.37 -0.21 7.13
C VAL A 111 -0.32 0.29 8.56
N GLN A 112 -1.14 1.30 8.90
CA GLN A 112 -1.24 1.79 10.27
C GLN A 112 -1.70 0.68 11.22
N ARG A 113 -2.73 -0.07 10.84
CA ARG A 113 -3.23 -1.19 11.65
C ARG A 113 -2.16 -2.25 11.89
N ILE A 114 -1.37 -2.60 10.86
CA ILE A 114 -0.24 -3.54 11.01
C ILE A 114 0.80 -2.98 11.98
N HIS A 115 1.13 -1.70 11.88
CA HIS A 115 2.08 -1.05 12.78
C HIS A 115 1.59 -1.07 14.23
N ASP A 116 0.31 -0.71 14.46
CA ASP A 116 -0.30 -0.70 15.79
C ASP A 116 -0.30 -2.11 16.41
N MET A 117 -0.68 -3.13 15.62
CA MET A 117 -0.64 -4.53 16.07
C MET A 117 0.75 -5.01 16.51
N VAL A 118 1.81 -4.55 15.84
CA VAL A 118 3.19 -4.91 16.21
C VAL A 118 3.63 -4.18 17.48
N TYR A 119 3.19 -2.94 17.68
CA TYR A 119 3.59 -2.16 18.85
C TYR A 119 2.86 -2.62 20.13
N ASP A 120 1.56 -2.88 20.04
CA ASP A 120 0.75 -3.43 21.14
C ASP A 120 1.32 -4.76 21.68
N ASP A 121 1.94 -5.56 20.81
CA ASP A 121 2.54 -6.85 21.15
C ASP A 121 3.86 -6.68 21.95
N VAL A 122 4.72 -5.76 21.52
CA VAL A 122 5.98 -5.45 22.22
C VAL A 122 5.73 -4.85 23.60
N GLU A 123 4.68 -4.05 23.76
CA GLU A 123 4.30 -3.49 25.07
C GLU A 123 3.84 -4.56 26.06
N LEU A 124 3.12 -5.60 25.58
CA LEU A 124 2.68 -6.74 26.39
C LEU A 124 3.84 -7.67 26.80
N GLU A 125 4.83 -7.87 25.94
CA GLU A 125 5.97 -8.76 26.20
C GLU A 125 7.00 -8.13 27.17
N LEU A 126 7.08 -6.81 27.23
CA LEU A 126 7.95 -6.08 28.16
C LEU A 126 7.30 -5.81 29.54
N GLY A 127 5.97 -5.87 29.64
CA GLY A 127 5.22 -5.67 30.89
C GLY A 127 5.12 -6.89 31.82
N GLY A 128 5.65 -8.05 31.42
CA GLY A 128 5.55 -9.31 32.16
C GLY A 128 6.66 -9.59 33.18
N SER A 129 7.51 -8.60 33.50
CA SER A 129 8.63 -8.75 34.44
C SER A 129 8.36 -7.99 35.74
N GLU A 130 7.43 -8.49 36.57
CA GLU A 130 7.30 -8.14 37.99
C GLU A 130 7.08 -9.38 38.86
#